data_AF-A0A0D6B4Y2-F1
#
_entry.id   AF-A0A0D6B4Y2-F1
#
_cell.length_a   1.000
_cell.length_b   1.000
_cell.length_c   1.000
_cell.angle_alpha   90.00
_cell.angle_beta   90.00
_cell.angle_gamma   90.00
#
_symmetry.space_group_name_H-M   'P 1'
#
loop_
_entity.id
_entity.type
_entity.pdbx_description
1 polymer ?
#
loop_
_entity_poly.entity_id
_entity_poly.type
_entity_poly.pdbx_seq_one_letter_code
_entity_poly.pdbx_strand_id
1 'polypeptide(L)'
;MAALGRHAAAGQHRPALTFDADIQLMDEPFGALDEIVRDHLNEQLLALWARTGKICLFVTRSIPEAVYLSTRVVVMNPRPGRIADEIERPLPKERLLEIRDTPQFLENAHRVREGLRAGQAYDTEET
;
A
#
# COMPACT_ATOMS: atom_id res chain seq x y z
N MET A 1 3.89 -5.57 -4.05
CA MET A 1 3.81 -5.82 -2.59
C MET A 1 3.66 -4.48 -1.91
N ALA A 2 2.63 -4.28 -1.08
CA ALA A 2 2.53 -3.09 -0.24
C ALA A 2 3.00 -3.44 1.17
N ALA A 3 3.95 -2.69 1.73
CA ALA A 3 4.39 -2.85 3.12
C ALA A 3 3.99 -1.61 3.91
N LEU A 4 3.27 -1.73 5.02
CA LEU A 4 2.83 -0.56 5.81
C LEU A 4 3.74 -0.38 7.02
N GLY A 5 4.66 0.59 6.98
CA GLY A 5 5.58 0.89 8.06
C GLY A 5 5.88 2.39 8.12
N ARG A 6 5.79 2.99 9.31
CA ARG A 6 6.10 4.40 9.55
C ARG A 6 7.41 4.52 10.34
N HIS A 7 8.36 5.31 9.84
CA HIS A 7 9.38 5.96 10.67
C HIS A 7 9.84 7.30 10.07
N ALA A 8 10.15 8.24 10.97
CA ALA A 8 10.53 9.63 10.71
C ALA A 8 12.05 9.81 10.73
N ALA A 9 12.60 10.64 9.83
CA ALA A 9 13.59 11.71 10.09
C ALA A 9 14.11 12.32 8.78
N ALA A 10 14.58 13.57 8.87
CA ALA A 10 14.89 14.50 7.81
C ALA A 10 16.09 14.14 6.91
N GLY A 11 16.02 14.57 5.65
CA GLY A 11 17.12 14.58 4.69
C GLY A 11 16.61 14.93 3.30
N GLN A 12 16.79 16.18 2.86
CA GLN A 12 16.46 16.61 1.50
C GLN A 12 17.36 15.90 0.49
N HIS A 13 16.85 14.93 -0.28
CA HIS A 13 17.35 14.58 -1.61
C HIS A 13 16.29 13.84 -2.43
N ARG A 14 15.74 14.49 -3.47
CA ARG A 14 15.28 13.83 -4.71
C ARG A 14 16.42 14.00 -5.73
N PRO A 15 16.69 13.05 -6.66
CA PRO A 15 15.68 12.28 -7.38
C PRO A 15 16.02 10.80 -7.65
N ALA A 16 15.02 9.93 -7.73
CA ALA A 16 15.07 8.76 -8.61
C ALA A 16 13.67 8.20 -8.85
N LEU A 17 12.95 8.77 -9.81
CA LEU A 17 12.06 7.96 -10.63
C LEU A 17 12.98 7.24 -11.61
N THR A 18 13.45 6.05 -11.26
CA THR A 18 14.16 5.19 -12.21
C THR A 18 13.11 4.66 -13.18
N PHE A 19 12.91 5.38 -14.29
CA PHE A 19 11.95 5.01 -15.32
C PHE A 19 12.30 3.70 -16.04
N ASP A 20 13.52 3.18 -15.84
CA ASP A 20 14.02 1.95 -16.47
C ASP A 20 14.58 0.90 -15.49
N ALA A 21 14.01 0.80 -14.29
CA ALA A 21 14.27 -0.34 -13.41
C ALA A 21 13.22 -1.43 -13.63
N ASP A 22 13.64 -2.68 -13.50
CA ASP A 22 12.72 -3.84 -13.42
C ASP A 22 11.86 -3.79 -12.16
N ILE A 23 12.36 -3.08 -11.13
CA ILE A 23 11.71 -2.90 -9.83
C ILE A 23 11.55 -1.41 -9.54
N GLN A 24 10.32 -0.97 -9.31
CA GLN A 24 9.97 0.38 -8.87
C GLN A 24 9.67 0.36 -7.36
N LEU A 25 10.41 1.19 -6.61
CA LEU A 25 10.23 1.40 -5.17
C LEU A 25 9.59 2.76 -4.92
N MET A 26 8.55 2.83 -4.10
CA MET A 26 7.91 4.09 -3.74
C MET A 26 7.62 4.14 -2.23
N ASP A 27 7.93 5.26 -1.58
CA ASP A 27 7.56 5.50 -0.19
C ASP A 27 6.52 6.63 -0.15
N GLU A 28 5.33 6.32 0.35
CA GLU A 28 4.15 7.20 0.43
C GLU A 28 3.82 7.94 -0.87
N PRO A 29 3.61 7.22 -2.00
CA PRO A 29 3.52 7.83 -3.32
C PRO A 29 2.40 8.86 -3.48
N PHE A 30 1.29 8.70 -2.74
CA PHE A 30 0.08 9.53 -2.89
C PHE A 30 -0.42 10.15 -1.58
N GLY A 31 0.38 10.07 -0.51
CA GLY A 31 -0.03 10.49 0.85
C GLY A 31 -0.30 11.99 0.99
N ALA A 32 0.32 12.83 0.15
CA ALA A 32 0.19 14.28 0.20
C ALA A 32 -0.92 14.86 -0.71
N LEU A 33 -1.66 14.00 -1.41
CA LEU A 33 -2.65 14.40 -2.40
C LEU A 33 -4.06 14.47 -1.82
N ASP A 34 -4.90 15.32 -2.40
CA ASP A 34 -6.35 15.25 -2.19
C ASP A 34 -6.92 13.96 -2.80
N GLU A 35 -8.14 13.62 -2.39
CA GLU A 35 -8.77 12.35 -2.73
C GLU A 35 -8.99 12.16 -4.24
N ILE A 36 -9.42 13.22 -4.94
CA ILE A 36 -9.71 13.14 -6.38
C ILE A 36 -8.41 12.94 -7.17
N VAL A 37 -7.38 13.72 -6.87
CA VAL A 37 -6.07 13.59 -7.54
C VAL A 37 -5.41 12.26 -7.21
N ARG A 38 -5.51 11.80 -5.95
CA ARG A 38 -5.00 10.48 -5.54
C ARG A 38 -5.67 9.37 -6.36
N ASP A 39 -6.98 9.40 -6.52
CA ASP A 39 -7.71 8.36 -7.22
C ASP A 39 -7.37 8.31 -8.70
N HIS A 40 -7.30 9.47 -9.34
CA HIS A 40 -6.82 9.57 -10.70
C HIS A 40 -5.42 8.96 -10.88
N LEU A 41 -4.47 9.29 -9.99
CA LEU A 41 -3.11 8.75 -10.09
C LEU A 41 -3.02 7.25 -9.77
N ASN A 42 -3.89 6.74 -8.90
CA ASN A 42 -3.99 5.32 -8.63
C ASN A 42 -4.39 4.54 -9.89
N GLU A 43 -5.38 5.04 -10.64
CA GLU A 43 -5.78 4.45 -11.92
C GLU A 43 -4.67 4.51 -12.96
N GLN A 44 -4.00 5.66 -13.08
CA GLN A 44 -2.85 5.82 -14.00
C GLN A 44 -1.70 4.85 -13.65
N LEU A 45 -1.43 4.63 -12.36
CA LEU A 45 -0.41 3.70 -11.93
C LEU A 45 -0.77 2.26 -12.31
N LEU A 46 -2.02 1.84 -12.12
CA LEU A 46 -2.49 0.51 -12.53
C LEU A 46 -2.42 0.33 -14.06
N ALA A 47 -2.83 1.34 -14.82
CA ALA A 47 -2.74 1.33 -16.28
C ALA A 47 -1.29 1.21 -16.77
N LEU A 48 -0.37 1.96 -16.14
CA LEU A 48 1.05 1.89 -16.44
C LEU A 48 1.63 0.52 -16.08
N TRP A 49 1.29 -0.01 -14.90
CA TRP A 49 1.71 -1.34 -14.46
C TRP A 49 1.22 -2.43 -15.43
N ALA A 50 -0.03 -2.38 -15.86
CA ALA A 50 -0.60 -3.32 -16.82
C ALA A 50 0.14 -3.29 -18.18
N ARG A 51 0.58 -2.11 -18.62
CA ARG A 51 1.31 -1.93 -19.89
C ARG A 51 2.80 -2.30 -19.80
N THR A 52 3.43 -2.07 -18.66
CA THR A 52 4.88 -2.23 -18.51
C THR A 52 5.28 -3.57 -17.88
N GLY A 53 4.40 -4.19 -17.09
CA GLY A 53 4.69 -5.44 -16.38
C GLY A 53 5.76 -5.33 -15.30
N LYS A 54 6.19 -4.11 -14.94
CA LYS A 54 7.25 -3.87 -13.96
C LYS A 54 6.85 -4.35 -12.56
N ILE A 55 7.82 -4.74 -11.76
CA ILE A 55 7.59 -5.09 -10.37
C ILE A 55 7.47 -3.80 -9.56
N CYS A 56 6.32 -3.57 -8.93
CA CYS A 56 6.12 -2.43 -8.04
C CYS A 56 6.08 -2.87 -6.57
N LEU A 57 6.96 -2.26 -5.76
CA LEU A 57 6.92 -2.30 -4.30
C LEU A 57 6.67 -0.89 -3.81
N PHE A 58 5.67 -0.71 -2.96
CA PHE A 58 5.44 0.59 -2.34
C PHE A 58 5.10 0.45 -0.87
N VAL A 59 5.50 1.45 -0.10
CA VAL A 59 5.09 1.66 1.28
C VAL A 59 4.05 2.76 1.27
N THR A 60 2.91 2.55 1.94
CA THR A 60 1.84 3.54 2.05
C THR A 60 1.24 3.44 3.43
N ARG A 61 0.72 4.54 3.99
CA ARG A 61 -0.14 4.52 5.20
C ARG A 61 -1.63 4.47 4.85
N SER A 62 -1.98 4.46 3.56
CA SER A 62 -3.35 4.42 3.07
C SER A 62 -3.80 2.96 2.86
N ILE A 63 -4.76 2.52 3.69
CA ILE A 63 -5.39 1.20 3.53
C ILE A 63 -6.05 1.07 2.15
N PRO A 64 -6.81 2.08 1.64
CA PRO A 64 -7.38 2.00 0.31
C PRO A 64 -6.34 1.80 -0.80
N GLU A 65 -5.20 2.49 -0.75
CA GLU A 65 -4.12 2.30 -1.72
C GLU A 65 -3.54 0.89 -1.63
N ALA A 66 -3.27 0.41 -0.41
CA ALA A 66 -2.71 -0.92 -0.18
C ALA A 66 -3.62 -2.00 -0.80
N VAL A 67 -4.93 -1.93 -0.61
CA VAL A 67 -5.89 -2.90 -1.15
C VAL A 67 -6.07 -2.72 -2.66
N TYR A 68 -6.25 -1.48 -3.14
CA TYR A 68 -6.57 -1.19 -4.53
C TYR A 68 -5.42 -1.51 -5.49
N LEU A 69 -4.21 -1.08 -5.16
CA LEU A 69 -3.06 -1.14 -6.07
C LEU A 69 -2.31 -2.47 -6.01
N SER A 70 -2.55 -3.31 -5.00
CA SER A 70 -1.71 -4.47 -4.74
C SER A 70 -2.24 -5.76 -5.33
N THR A 71 -1.31 -6.62 -5.76
CA THR A 71 -1.52 -8.06 -5.93
C THR A 71 -1.18 -8.85 -4.66
N ARG A 72 -0.44 -8.24 -3.74
CA ARG A 72 -0.04 -8.78 -2.43
C ARG A 72 0.15 -7.65 -1.43
N VAL A 73 -0.50 -7.73 -0.28
CA VAL A 73 -0.38 -6.77 0.82
C VAL A 73 0.32 -7.46 2.00
N VAL A 74 1.37 -6.84 2.51
CA VAL A 74 2.07 -7.27 3.72
C VAL A 74 1.83 -6.24 4.80
N VAL A 75 1.17 -6.69 5.87
CA VAL A 75 0.92 -5.85 7.03
C VAL A 75 2.10 -6.03 7.99
N MET A 76 2.75 -4.93 8.37
CA MET A 76 3.89 -4.96 9.27
C MET A 76 3.53 -4.30 10.61
N ASN A 77 3.97 -4.93 11.70
CA ASN A 77 3.94 -4.30 13.02
C ASN A 77 5.10 -3.31 13.13
N PRO A 78 4.88 -2.12 13.71
CA PRO A 78 5.94 -1.12 13.83
C PRO A 78 7.04 -1.58 14.77
N ARG A 79 6.72 -2.32 15.85
CA ARG A 79 7.68 -2.85 16.81
C ARG A 79 7.21 -4.18 17.42
N PRO A 80 8.08 -5.19 17.52
CA PRO A 80 9.24 -5.39 16.63
C PRO A 80 8.77 -5.52 15.18
N GLY A 81 9.60 -5.10 14.20
CA GLY A 81 9.32 -5.19 12.77
C GLY A 81 9.05 -6.63 12.32
N ARG A 82 7.79 -7.05 12.36
CA ARG A 82 7.31 -8.40 12.07
C ARG A 82 6.15 -8.31 11.11
N ILE A 83 6.03 -9.32 10.26
CA ILE A 83 4.86 -9.50 9.41
C ILE A 83 3.72 -9.96 10.31
N ALA A 84 2.65 -9.18 10.35
CA ALA A 84 1.46 -9.44 11.14
C ALA A 84 0.43 -10.23 10.35
N ASP A 85 0.31 -9.91 9.07
CA ASP A 85 -0.62 -10.57 8.16
C ASP A 85 -0.12 -10.41 6.72
N GLU A 86 -0.62 -11.29 5.86
CA GLU A 86 -0.37 -11.27 4.44
C GLU A 86 -1.66 -11.57 3.66
N ILE A 87 -1.99 -10.66 2.75
CA ILE A 87 -3.18 -10.76 1.90
C ILE A 87 -2.73 -10.93 0.47
N GLU A 88 -2.86 -12.16 -0.05
CA GLU A 88 -2.62 -12.46 -1.44
C GLU A 88 -3.87 -12.18 -2.28
N ARG A 89 -3.68 -11.53 -3.43
CA ARG A 89 -4.72 -11.24 -4.42
C ARG A 89 -5.98 -10.63 -3.79
N PRO A 90 -5.87 -9.44 -3.14
CA PRO A 90 -7.02 -8.82 -2.48
C PRO A 90 -8.17 -8.52 -3.45
N LEU A 91 -7.88 -8.31 -4.74
CA LEU A 91 -8.85 -7.98 -5.78
C LEU A 91 -8.52 -8.70 -7.10
N PRO A 92 -9.50 -8.86 -8.01
CA PRO A 92 -9.28 -9.32 -9.38
C PRO A 92 -8.24 -8.48 -10.15
N LYS A 93 -7.64 -9.04 -11.21
CA LYS A 93 -6.61 -8.35 -11.99
C LYS A 93 -7.19 -7.10 -12.68
N GLU A 94 -8.30 -7.24 -13.38
CA GLU A 94 -9.07 -6.11 -13.87
C GLU A 94 -9.85 -5.49 -12.70
N ARG A 95 -9.59 -4.21 -12.42
CA ARG A 95 -10.26 -3.46 -11.36
C ARG A 95 -10.40 -2.00 -11.79
N LEU A 96 -11.60 -1.46 -11.62
CA LEU A 96 -11.90 -0.04 -11.79
C LEU A 96 -12.10 0.61 -10.40
N LEU A 97 -12.16 1.93 -10.35
CA LEU A 97 -12.21 2.66 -9.07
C LEU A 97 -13.45 2.29 -8.23
N GLU A 98 -14.59 1.99 -8.88
CA GLU A 98 -15.85 1.58 -8.27
C GLU A 98 -15.73 0.28 -7.45
N ILE A 99 -14.66 -0.52 -7.67
CA ILE A 99 -14.43 -1.71 -6.87
C ILE A 99 -14.28 -1.37 -5.38
N ARG A 100 -13.92 -0.13 -5.04
CA ARG A 100 -13.75 0.34 -3.66
C ARG A 100 -15.03 0.28 -2.83
N ASP A 101 -16.17 0.34 -3.49
CA ASP A 101 -17.48 0.27 -2.84
C ASP A 101 -18.00 -1.18 -2.72
N THR A 102 -17.25 -2.15 -3.26
CA THR A 102 -17.67 -3.55 -3.23
C THR A 102 -17.43 -4.19 -1.86
N PRO A 103 -18.24 -5.19 -1.47
CA PRO A 103 -18.02 -5.94 -0.23
C PRO A 103 -16.62 -6.57 -0.14
N GLN A 104 -16.11 -7.09 -1.26
CA GLN A 104 -14.77 -7.69 -1.32
C GLN A 104 -13.69 -6.67 -0.95
N PHE A 105 -13.77 -5.44 -1.44
CA PHE A 105 -12.82 -4.40 -1.10
C PHE A 105 -12.90 -4.04 0.38
N LEU A 106 -14.12 -3.85 0.90
CA LEU A 106 -14.36 -3.50 2.30
C LEU A 106 -13.87 -4.59 3.25
N GLU A 107 -14.04 -5.86 2.89
CA GLU A 107 -13.54 -7.01 3.65
C GLU A 107 -12.01 -7.02 3.71
N ASN A 108 -11.33 -6.82 2.57
CA ASN A 108 -9.87 -6.76 2.54
C ASN A 108 -9.34 -5.54 3.30
N ALA A 109 -9.96 -4.37 3.15
CA ALA A 109 -9.60 -3.17 3.90
C ALA A 109 -9.79 -3.37 5.41
N HIS A 110 -10.85 -4.08 5.81
CA HIS A 110 -11.08 -4.47 7.19
C HIS A 110 -9.96 -5.39 7.69
N ARG A 111 -9.59 -6.42 6.93
CA ARG A 111 -8.50 -7.34 7.28
C ARG A 111 -7.16 -6.61 7.47
N VAL A 112 -6.81 -5.69 6.56
CA VAL A 112 -5.61 -4.84 6.72
C VAL A 112 -5.69 -4.02 8.01
N ARG A 113 -6.84 -3.41 8.30
CA ARG A 113 -7.04 -2.60 9.51
C ARG A 113 -6.86 -3.43 10.78
N GLU A 114 -7.42 -4.63 10.82
CA GLU A 114 -7.31 -5.52 11.97
C GLU A 114 -5.86 -6.00 12.16
N GLY A 115 -5.15 -6.36 11.08
CA GLY A 115 -3.73 -6.70 11.16
C GLY A 115 -2.88 -5.57 11.75
N LEU A 116 -3.15 -4.32 11.36
CA LEU A 116 -2.47 -3.14 11.91
C LEU A 116 -2.80 -2.89 13.38
N ARG A 117 -4.07 -3.12 13.78
CA ARG A 117 -4.51 -2.95 15.18
C ARG A 117 -3.91 -3.99 16.10
N ALA A 118 -3.90 -5.25 15.68
CA ALA A 118 -3.26 -6.33 16.44
C ALA A 118 -1.80 -5.97 16.76
N GLY A 119 -1.09 -5.37 15.80
CA GLY A 119 0.27 -4.85 16.00
C GLY A 119 0.42 -3.71 17.00
N GLN A 120 -0.61 -2.89 17.20
CA GLN A 120 -0.58 -1.79 18.18
C GLN A 120 -0.96 -2.25 19.59
N ALA A 121 -1.75 -3.33 19.72
CA ALA A 121 -2.13 -3.87 21.02
C ALA A 121 -0.92 -4.44 21.78
N TYR A 122 -0.01 -5.14 21.09
CA TYR A 122 1.23 -5.66 21.69
C TYR A 122 2.16 -4.56 22.23
N ASP A 123 2.16 -3.36 21.64
CA ASP A 123 2.98 -2.24 22.10
C ASP A 123 2.54 -1.69 23.48
N THR A 124 1.28 -1.93 23.90
CA THR A 124 0.70 -1.32 25.10
C THR A 124 0.86 -2.18 26.36
N GLU A 125 1.11 -3.48 26.22
CA GLU A 125 1.25 -4.41 27.35
C GLU A 125 2.70 -4.51 27.89
N GLU A 126 3.68 -3.91 27.21
CA GLU A 126 5.11 -3.98 27.54
C GLU A 126 5.70 -2.71 28.20
N THR A 127 4.86 -1.75 28.64
CA THR A 127 5.30 -0.53 29.37
C THR A 127 4.98 -0.62 30.86
#